data_AF-A0A943PUB0-F1
#
_entry.id   AF-A0A943PUB0-F1
#
_cell.length_a   1.000
_cell.length_b   1.000
_cell.length_c   1.000
_cell.angle_alpha   90.00
_cell.angle_beta   90.00
_cell.angle_gamma   90.00
#
_symmetry.space_group_name_H-M   'P 1'
#
loop_
_entity.id
_entity.type
_entity.pdbx_description
1 polymer ?
#
loop_
_entity_poly.entity_id
_entity_poly.type
_entity_poly.pdbx_seq_one_letter_code
_entity_poly.pdbx_strand_id
1 'polypeptide(L)' 'MKDYLKIESVKALEVLDSRGNPTVQVEVITDGGFCGVAKVPSG' A
#
# COMPACT_ATOMS: atom_id res chain seq x y z
N MET A 1 -17.43 -17.60 11.11
CA MET A 1 -16.50 -16.45 11.24
C MET A 1 -15.54 -16.54 10.06
N LYS A 2 -15.10 -15.43 9.45
CA LYS A 2 -14.06 -15.53 8.41
C LYS A 2 -12.71 -15.72 9.10
N ASP A 3 -11.90 -16.65 8.63
CA ASP A 3 -10.57 -16.91 9.20
C ASP A 3 -9.51 -15.90 8.75
N TYR A 4 -9.91 -14.95 7.89
CA TYR A 4 -9.04 -13.89 7.36
C TYR A 4 -9.83 -12.60 7.11
N LEU A 5 -9.10 -11.47 7.09
CA LEU A 5 -9.61 -10.17 6.66
C LEU A 5 -9.47 -10.05 5.15
N LYS A 6 -10.57 -9.80 4.44
CA LYS A 6 -10.54 -9.69 2.98
C LYS A 6 -10.01 -8.31 2.61
N ILE A 7 -9.16 -8.24 1.59
CA ILE A 7 -8.76 -6.96 1.00
C ILE A 7 -9.97 -6.38 0.26
N GLU A 8 -10.38 -5.17 0.64
CA GLU A 8 -11.44 -4.41 0.00
C GLU A 8 -10.89 -3.56 -1.15
N SER A 9 -9.77 -2.87 -0.94
CA SER A 9 -9.16 -2.05 -1.99
C SER A 9 -7.65 -2.00 -1.90
N VAL A 10 -7.02 -1.79 -3.06
CA VAL A 10 -5.58 -1.55 -3.23
C VAL A 10 -5.42 -0.37 -4.17
N LYS A 11 -4.74 0.67 -3.73
CA LYS A 11 -4.45 1.87 -4.53
C LYS A 11 -2.96 2.15 -4.50
N ALA A 12 -2.41 2.55 -5.64
CA ALA A 12 -1.00 2.87 -5.78
C ALA A 12 -0.81 4.29 -6.31
N LEU A 13 0.30 4.91 -5.89
CA LEU A 13 0.76 6.21 -6.34
C LEU A 13 2.24 6.14 -6.70
N GLU A 14 2.64 6.90 -7.72
CA GLU A 14 4.05 7.22 -7.95
C GLU A 14 4.48 8.32 -6.98
N VAL A 15 5.62 8.11 -6.30
CA VAL A 15 6.22 9.04 -5.34
C VAL A 15 7.74 9.07 -5.53
N LEU A 16 8.43 10.09 -5.02
CA LEU A 16 9.90 10.17 -5.14
C LEU A 16 10.61 9.56 -3.92
N ASP A 17 11.65 8.75 -4.13
CA ASP A 17 12.54 8.20 -3.10
C ASP A 17 13.49 9.26 -2.49
N SER A 18 14.38 8.83 -1.59
CA SER A 18 15.36 9.73 -0.96
C SER A 18 16.41 10.32 -1.92
N ARG A 19 16.53 9.77 -3.14
CA ARG A 19 17.42 10.23 -4.22
C ARG A 19 16.67 11.03 -5.29
N GLY A 20 15.37 11.22 -5.13
CA GLY A 20 14.51 11.91 -6.12
C GLY A 20 14.08 11.02 -7.29
N ASN A 21 14.26 9.70 -7.22
CA ASN A 21 13.82 8.78 -8.27
C ASN A 21 12.38 8.34 -8.02
N PRO A 22 11.56 8.15 -9.07
CA PRO A 22 10.23 7.56 -8.94
C PRO A 22 10.26 6.16 -8.29
N THR A 23 9.33 5.92 -7.37
CA THR A 23 9.03 4.62 -6.75
C THR A 23 7.54 4.52 -6.43
N VAL A 24 7.08 3.36 -5.98
CA VAL A 24 5.66 3.05 -5.72
C VAL A 24 5.36 3.12 -4.22
N GLN A 25 4.28 3.84 -3.89
CA GLN A 25 3.59 3.74 -2.60
C GLN A 25 2.24 3.05 -2.80
N VAL A 26 1.88 2.15 -1.90
CA VAL A 26 0.60 1.42 -1.93
C VAL A 26 -0.15 1.61 -0.63
N GLU A 27 -1.44 1.87 -0.73
CA GLU A 27 -2.43 1.80 0.34
C GLU A 27 -3.31 0.56 0.14
N VAL A 28 -3.54 -0.19 1.22
CA VAL A 28 -4.44 -1.36 1.26
C VAL A 28 -5.49 -1.14 2.36
N ILE A 29 -6.76 -1.32 2.00
CA ILE A 29 -7.89 -1.29 2.95
C ILE A 29 -8.53 -2.68 2.99
N THR A 30 -8.80 -3.18 4.19
CA THR A 30 -9.53 -4.44 4.41
C THR A 30 -11.03 -4.21 4.63
N ASP A 31 -11.86 -5.23 4.41
CA ASP A 31 -13.31 -5.18 4.67
C ASP A 31 -13.68 -4.95 6.15
N GLY A 32 -12.71 -5.09 7.06
CA GLY A 32 -12.82 -4.72 8.47
C GLY A 32 -12.43 -3.28 8.79
N GLY A 33 -12.10 -2.46 7.78
CA GLY A 33 -11.73 -1.04 7.93
C GLY A 33 -10.27 -0.78 8.29
N PHE A 34 -9.42 -1.81 8.42
CA PHE A 34 -7.99 -1.62 8.65
C PHE A 34 -7.29 -1.08 7.40
N CYS A 35 -6.36 -0.14 7.60
CA CYS A 35 -5.57 0.49 6.54
C CYS A 35 -4.06 0.28 6.77
N GLY A 36 -3.33 -0.06 5.71
CA GLY A 36 -1.87 -0.13 5.70
C GLY A 36 -1.29 0.60 4.50
N VAL A 37 -0.21 1.36 4.73
CA VAL A 37 0.50 2.12 3.69
C VAL A 37 1.98 1.79 3.73
N ALA A 38 2.57 1.49 2.57
CA ALA A 38 4.00 1.21 2.45
C ALA A 38 4.58 1.77 1.14
N LYS A 39 5.86 2.13 1.19
CA LYS A 39 6.65 2.59 0.04
C LYS A 39 7.82 1.64 -0.18
N VAL A 40 8.03 1.23 -1.43
CA VAL A 40 9.10 0.30 -1.79
C VAL A 40 10.42 1.08 -1.97
N PRO A 41 11.56 0.61 -1.44
CA PRO A 41 12.85 1.22 -1.73
C PRO A 41 13.23 1.01 -3.20
N SER A 42 13.95 1.97 -3.76
CA SER A 42 14.53 1.81 -5.09
C SER A 42 15.67 0.80 -5.08
N GLY A 43 15.82 0.07 -6.19
CA GLY A 43 16.96 -0.81 -6.45
C GLY A 43 18.29 -0.07 -6.61
#